data_AF-A0A2V2RIV2-F1
#
_entry.id   AF-A0A2V2RIV2-F1
#
_cell.length_a   1.000
_cell.length_b   1.000
_cell.length_c   1.000
_cell.angle_alpha   90.00
_cell.angle_beta   90.00
_cell.angle_gamma   90.00
#
_symmetry.space_group_name_H-M   'P 1'
#
loop_
_entity.id
_entity.type
_entity.pdbx_description
1 polymer ?
#
loop_
_entity_poly.entity_id
_entity_poly.type
_entity_poly.pdbx_seq_one_letter_code
_entity_poly.pdbx_strand_id
1 'polypeptide(L)'
;FDQLIRSATSIGANVVEGGSGSTKKDFINFFFVALKSANETKYWLCLIRDTVHVNQDTVEALLKEADEISKIIAAIILSAK
;
A
#
# COMPACT_ATOMS: atom_id res chain seq x y z
N PHE A 1 6.15 8.86 12.56
CA PHE A 1 6.42 7.50 12.07
C PHE A 1 5.29 6.50 12.35
N ASP A 2 4.45 6.69 13.39
CA ASP A 2 3.27 5.83 13.64
C ASP A 2 2.38 5.66 12.40
N GLN A 3 2.09 6.77 11.70
CA GLN A 3 1.25 6.76 10.51
C GLN A 3 1.84 5.92 9.35
N LEU A 4 3.16 6.01 9.10
CA LEU A 4 3.82 5.21 8.06
C LEU A 4 3.78 3.72 8.38
N ILE A 5 4.08 3.34 9.62
CA ILE A 5 4.07 1.92 10.02
C ILE A 5 2.66 1.37 9.88
N ARG A 6 1.65 2.10 10.40
CA ARG A 6 0.25 1.69 10.31
C ARG A 6 -0.22 1.54 8.88
N SER A 7 0.06 2.51 8.01
CA SER A 7 -0.35 2.44 6.61
C SER A 7 0.36 1.29 5.89
N ALA A 8 1.67 1.12 6.08
CA ALA A 8 2.44 0.04 5.46
C ALA A 8 1.94 -1.35 5.89
N THR A 9 1.74 -1.59 7.20
CA THR A 9 1.25 -2.88 7.70
C THR A 9 -0.21 -3.14 7.32
N SER A 10 -1.02 -2.09 7.18
CA SER A 10 -2.42 -2.18 6.77
C SER A 10 -2.58 -2.74 5.35
N ILE A 11 -1.60 -2.53 4.46
CA ILE A 11 -1.63 -3.09 3.10
C ILE A 11 -1.73 -4.62 3.17
N GLY A 12 -0.79 -5.26 3.87
CA GLY A 12 -0.75 -6.72 3.99
C GLY A 12 -1.95 -7.28 4.74
N ALA A 13 -2.35 -6.62 5.83
CA ALA A 13 -3.53 -7.03 6.62
C ALA A 13 -4.79 -7.09 5.73
N ASN A 14 -5.07 -6.03 4.96
CA ASN A 14 -6.24 -6.00 4.09
C ASN A 14 -6.15 -6.98 2.91
N VAL A 15 -4.95 -7.28 2.39
CA VAL A 15 -4.78 -8.32 1.36
C VAL A 15 -5.16 -9.71 1.92
N VAL A 16 -4.73 -10.03 3.15
CA VAL A 16 -5.05 -11.31 3.81
C VAL A 16 -6.54 -11.40 4.13
N GLU A 17 -7.13 -10.34 4.68
CA GLU A 17 -8.57 -10.28 4.98
C GLU A 17 -9.40 -10.39 3.70
N GLY A 18 -9.02 -9.68 2.63
CA GLY A 18 -9.68 -9.74 1.34
C GLY A 18 -9.64 -11.13 0.72
N GLY A 19 -8.51 -11.83 0.81
CA GLY A 19 -8.37 -13.21 0.34
C GLY A 19 -9.28 -14.22 1.08
N SER A 20 -9.73 -13.88 2.29
CA SER A 20 -10.67 -14.68 3.09
C SER A 20 -12.13 -14.20 2.95
N GLY A 21 -12.39 -13.23 2.09
CA GLY A 21 -13.71 -12.62 1.90
C GLY A 21 -14.74 -13.62 1.35
N SER A 22 -15.99 -13.50 1.82
CA SER A 22 -17.10 -14.41 1.43
C SER A 22 -17.71 -14.08 0.06
N THR A 23 -17.51 -12.86 -0.45
CA THR A 23 -18.04 -12.43 -1.75
C THR A 23 -16.99 -11.70 -2.58
N LYS A 24 -17.20 -11.69 -3.90
CA LYS A 24 -16.40 -10.90 -4.84
C LYS A 24 -16.40 -9.40 -4.49
N LYS A 25 -17.53 -8.89 -3.99
CA LYS A 25 -17.66 -7.50 -3.54
C LYS A 25 -16.79 -7.23 -2.32
N ASP A 26 -16.78 -8.14 -1.34
CA ASP A 26 -15.98 -7.99 -0.13
C ASP A 26 -14.49 -8.07 -0.45
N PHE A 27 -14.08 -9.02 -1.30
CA PHE A 27 -12.72 -9.09 -1.84
C PHE A 27 -12.30 -7.74 -2.43
N ILE A 28 -13.09 -7.18 -3.36
CA ILE A 28 -12.78 -5.89 -3.99
C ILE A 28 -12.68 -4.76 -2.95
N ASN A 29 -13.56 -4.72 -1.96
CA ASN A 29 -13.56 -3.69 -0.92
C ASN A 29 -12.28 -3.71 -0.09
N PHE A 30 -11.84 -4.89 0.37
CA PHE A 30 -10.58 -5.03 1.11
C PHE A 30 -9.37 -4.62 0.27
N PHE A 31 -9.33 -5.02 -1.00
CA PHE A 31 -8.25 -4.62 -1.90
C PHE A 31 -8.26 -3.10 -2.18
N PHE A 32 -9.42 -2.44 -2.20
CA PHE A 32 -9.49 -0.98 -2.23
C PHE A 32 -8.93 -0.33 -0.96
N VAL A 33 -9.15 -0.93 0.22
CA VAL A 33 -8.52 -0.44 1.46
C VAL A 33 -7.01 -0.62 1.40
N ALA A 34 -6.52 -1.78 0.96
CA ALA A 34 -5.10 -2.03 0.76
C ALA A 34 -4.46 -1.02 -0.20
N LEU A 35 -5.14 -0.68 -1.31
CA LEU A 35 -4.67 0.32 -2.27
C LEU A 35 -4.59 1.73 -1.66
N LYS A 36 -5.57 2.12 -0.84
CA LYS A 36 -5.54 3.40 -0.12
C LYS A 36 -4.35 3.45 0.84
N SER A 37 -4.13 2.38 1.61
CA SER A 37 -2.98 2.27 2.52
C SER A 37 -1.63 2.29 1.80
N ALA A 38 -1.52 1.70 0.60
CA ALA A 38 -0.33 1.78 -0.23
C ALA A 38 -0.03 3.21 -0.70
N ASN A 39 -1.06 3.94 -1.13
CA ASN A 39 -0.90 5.35 -1.51
C ASN A 39 -0.54 6.26 -0.32
N GLU A 40 -1.10 6.00 0.86
CA GLU A 40 -0.71 6.70 2.09
C GLU A 40 0.74 6.40 2.49
N THR A 41 1.18 5.15 2.37
CA THR A 41 2.58 4.75 2.58
C THR A 41 3.52 5.52 1.64
N LYS A 42 3.19 5.61 0.35
CA LYS A 42 3.94 6.41 -0.63
C LYS A 42 4.02 7.88 -0.23
N TYR A 43 2.91 8.48 0.21
CA TYR A 43 2.88 9.86 0.67
C TYR A 43 3.88 10.09 1.82
N TRP A 44 3.88 9.23 2.83
CA TRP A 44 4.81 9.34 3.95
C TRP A 44 6.27 9.13 3.54
N LEU A 45 6.55 8.20 2.60
CA LEU A 45 7.89 8.00 2.05
C LEU A 45 8.39 9.23 1.28
N CYS A 46 7.54 9.86 0.46
CA CYS A 46 7.85 11.12 -0.20
C CYS A 46 8.16 12.22 0.83
N LEU A 47 7.36 12.34 1.89
CA LEU A 47 7.61 13.33 2.93
C LEU A 47 8.95 13.09 3.64
N ILE A 48 9.31 11.84 3.91
CA ILE A 48 10.60 11.48 4.52
C ILE A 48 11.76 11.84 3.59
N ARG A 49 11.66 11.48 2.30
CA ARG A 49 12.65 11.81 1.26
C ARG A 49 12.96 13.31 1.25
N ASP A 50 11.91 14.13 1.33
CA ASP A 50 11.99 15.57 1.11
C ASP A 50 12.33 16.37 2.38
N THR A 51 12.06 15.83 3.58
CA THR A 51 12.16 16.60 4.84
C THR A 51 13.16 16.05 5.84
N VAL A 52 13.60 14.80 5.69
CA VAL A 52 14.48 14.14 6.67
C VAL A 52 15.82 13.83 6.02
N HIS A 53 16.91 14.12 6.74
CA HIS A 53 18.24 13.75 6.29
C HIS A 53 18.51 12.26 6.55
N VAL A 54 18.07 11.42 5.62
CA VAL A 54 18.27 9.96 5.62
C VAL A 54 18.95 9.52 4.32
N ASN A 55 19.34 8.24 4.27
CA ASN A 55 19.84 7.64 3.04
C ASN A 55 18.73 7.67 1.97
N GLN A 56 18.96 8.46 0.91
CA GLN A 56 17.98 8.68 -0.15
C GLN A 56 17.75 7.43 -1.00
N ASP A 57 18.81 6.66 -1.29
CA ASP A 57 18.69 5.39 -2.03
C ASP A 57 17.75 4.40 -1.32
N THR A 58 17.77 4.37 0.01
CA THR A 58 16.88 3.52 0.80
C THR A 58 15.43 3.98 0.68
N VAL A 59 15.17 5.29 0.77
CA VAL A 59 13.80 5.83 0.66
C VAL A 59 13.27 5.66 -0.77
N GLU A 60 14.11 5.84 -1.78
CA GLU A 60 13.75 5.62 -3.19
C GLU A 60 13.44 4.15 -3.48
N ALA A 61 14.24 3.22 -2.93
CA ALA A 61 13.97 1.78 -3.05
C ALA A 61 12.62 1.41 -2.42
N LEU A 62 12.33 1.91 -1.21
CA LEU A 62 11.05 1.68 -0.53
C LEU A 62 9.87 2.33 -1.28
N LEU A 63 10.06 3.53 -1.82
CA LEU A 63 9.03 4.22 -2.59
C LEU A 63 8.71 3.48 -3.89
N LYS A 64 9.73 2.94 -4.55
CA LYS A 64 9.59 2.09 -5.74
C LYS A 64 8.82 0.81 -5.41
N GLU A 65 9.17 0.12 -4.33
CA GLU A 65 8.47 -1.08 -3.89
C GLU A 65 7.00 -0.79 -3.56
N ALA A 66 6.72 0.29 -2.82
CA ALA A 66 5.36 0.70 -2.50
C ALA A 66 4.54 1.04 -3.78
N ASP A 67 5.17 1.63 -4.79
CA ASP A 67 4.55 1.88 -6.10
C ASP A 67 4.23 0.59 -6.86
N GLU A 68 5.16 -0.36 -6.90
CA GLU A 68 4.96 -1.68 -7.51
C GLU A 68 3.81 -2.44 -6.82
N ILE A 69 3.78 -2.47 -5.49
CA ILE A 69 2.68 -3.06 -4.71
C ILE A 69 1.35 -2.38 -5.04
N SER A 70 1.32 -1.04 -5.11
CA SER A 70 0.09 -0.31 -5.45
C SER A 70 -0.44 -0.68 -6.84
N LYS A 71 0.45 -0.86 -7.82
CA LYS A 71 0.10 -1.27 -9.19
C LYS A 71 -0.42 -2.71 -9.24
N ILE A 72 0.20 -3.63 -8.49
CA ILE A 72 -0.26 -5.02 -8.37
C ILE A 72 -1.68 -5.05 -7.78
N ILE A 73 -1.92 -4.34 -6.68
CA ILE A 73 -3.25 -4.28 -6.04
C ILE A 73 -4.28 -3.68 -7.00
N ALA A 74 -3.94 -2.59 -7.70
CA ALA A 74 -4.82 -1.97 -8.68
C ALA A 74 -5.16 -2.94 -9.84
N ALA A 75 -4.18 -3.70 -10.34
CA ALA A 75 -4.40 -4.71 -11.37
C ALA A 75 -5.34 -5.82 -10.88
N ILE A 76 -5.18 -6.30 -9.64
CA ILE A 76 -6.07 -7.29 -9.03
C ILE A 76 -7.52 -6.76 -8.97
N ILE A 77 -7.72 -5.52 -8.53
CA ILE A 77 -9.05 -4.89 -8.49
C ILE A 77 -9.67 -4.82 -9.89
N LEU A 78 -8.90 -4.46 -10.92
CA LEU A 78 -9.38 -4.37 -12.29
C LEU A 78 -9.75 -5.74 -12.86
N SER A 79 -8.91 -6.76 -12.64
CA SER A 79 -9.19 -8.13 -13.06
C SER A 79 -10.35 -8.77 -12.31
N ALA A 80 -10.57 -8.36 -11.06
CA ALA A 80 -11.69 -8.81 -10.25
C ALA A 80 -12.97 -8.02 -10.49
N LYS A 81 -13.06 -7.06 -11.42
CA LYS A 81 -14.35 -6.47 -11.82
C LYS A 81 -15.00 -7.36 -12.86
#